data_AF-A0ABD2YLR6-F1
#
_entry.id   AF-A0ABD2YLR6-F1
#
_cell.length_a   1.000
_cell.length_b   1.000
_cell.length_c   1.000
_cell.angle_alpha   90.00
_cell.angle_beta   90.00
_cell.angle_gamma   90.00
#
_symmetry.space_group_name_H-M   'P 1'
#
loop_
_entity.id
_entity.type
_entity.pdbx_description
1 polymer ?
#
loop_
_entity_poly.entity_id
_entity_poly.type
_entity_poly.pdbx_seq_one_letter_code
_entity_poly.pdbx_strand_id
1 'polypeptide(L)'
;MRVNLNVEMFDNIIECCPLIEVLQVLCIMGFDDFKVTKLNNLKDINQRVEVEAPKLELLTWDSVDLEEEDTVVRPMTCWITLPAPLYQNLKSLILRAVRIVDNFFMDLDLALKFPSLEDLTVSNCIGLQIIKILNRSLKRIQLIDNRQLMEAQFDVPSIVSFKYCSDSYIIPQFLFSATSSGWTSYIFMTMRGGVETSWFVELKGLVASLSQSEISVKLVFKYLVAFDLDEIGNIETIHEPQEVQELSFATDQICYFVVERVTLLNGLFWVCRPKNVNSRWIDNLYQNEAVKYLYEMLMFRRIQDQFCNLQKMMFWQHDLMEVNIEVGDQIIFGKEGKMELQQKDLDWEDFLEVLRKNGEYSRTIYFNLEWRTHDMPRS
;
A
#
# COMPACT_ATOMS: atom_id res chain seq x y z
N MET A 1 24.86 -14.42 23.56
CA MET A 1 24.97 -15.87 23.86
C MET A 1 23.96 -16.59 22.99
N ARG A 2 24.39 -17.35 21.97
CA ARG A 2 23.49 -18.17 21.15
C ARG A 2 23.31 -19.49 21.88
N VAL A 3 22.11 -19.75 22.38
CA VAL A 3 21.76 -21.04 23.01
C VAL A 3 21.09 -21.86 21.93
N ASN A 4 21.69 -22.99 21.55
CA ASN A 4 21.00 -23.98 20.74
C ASN A 4 19.96 -24.65 21.64
N LEU A 5 18.70 -24.26 21.48
CA LEU A 5 17.58 -24.96 22.10
C LEU A 5 17.37 -26.27 21.35
N ASN A 6 17.26 -27.38 22.08
CA ASN A 6 16.70 -28.64 21.57
C ASN A 6 15.22 -28.77 22.02
N VAL A 7 14.47 -29.74 21.47
CA VAL A 7 13.05 -29.95 21.81
C VAL A 7 12.84 -30.12 23.32
N GLU A 8 13.68 -30.91 23.98
CA GLU A 8 13.60 -31.19 25.42
C GLU A 8 13.83 -29.94 26.28
N MET A 9 14.76 -29.06 25.90
CA MET A 9 14.96 -27.78 26.57
C MET A 9 13.75 -26.86 26.42
N PHE A 10 13.09 -26.89 25.26
CA PHE A 10 11.89 -26.10 25.03
C PHE A 10 10.70 -26.62 25.83
N ASP A 11 10.47 -27.94 25.83
CA ASP A 11 9.42 -28.57 26.64
C ASP A 11 9.61 -28.23 28.13
N ASN A 12 10.85 -28.31 28.63
CA ASN A 12 11.17 -27.90 29.99
C ASN A 12 10.85 -26.41 30.27
N ILE A 13 11.09 -25.51 29.31
CA ILE A 13 10.74 -24.10 29.42
C ILE A 13 9.22 -23.94 29.51
N ILE A 14 8.46 -24.61 28.63
CA ILE A 14 6.99 -24.57 28.64
C ILE A 14 6.46 -25.09 29.98
N GLU A 15 6.97 -26.22 30.48
CA GLU A 15 6.52 -26.84 31.71
C GLU A 15 6.86 -26.01 32.96
N CYS A 16 8.03 -25.39 33.00
CA CYS A 16 8.45 -24.56 34.14
C CYS A 16 7.81 -23.17 34.14
N CYS A 17 7.32 -22.70 32.99
CA CYS A 17 6.82 -21.33 32.83
C CYS A 17 5.37 -21.29 32.28
N PRO A 18 4.37 -21.87 32.97
CA PRO A 18 2.99 -21.94 32.48
C PRO A 18 2.27 -20.57 32.39
N LEU A 19 2.86 -19.51 32.93
CA LEU A 19 2.33 -18.15 32.92
C LEU A 19 2.82 -17.29 31.73
N ILE A 20 3.58 -17.86 30.79
CA ILE A 20 4.04 -17.13 29.61
C ILE A 20 2.84 -16.59 28.82
N GLU A 21 2.84 -15.27 28.57
CA GLU A 21 1.83 -14.60 27.74
C GLU A 21 2.32 -14.30 26.33
N VAL A 22 3.65 -14.16 26.14
CA VAL A 22 4.29 -13.83 24.86
C VAL A 22 5.45 -14.78 24.63
N LEU A 23 5.46 -15.45 23.47
CA LEU A 23 6.50 -16.39 23.08
C LEU A 23 7.02 -16.06 21.68
N GLN A 24 8.25 -15.56 21.61
CA GLN A 24 8.92 -15.31 20.34
C GLN A 24 10.02 -16.34 20.14
N VAL A 25 9.98 -17.06 19.02
CA VAL A 25 10.96 -18.09 18.73
C VAL A 25 11.56 -17.81 17.36
N LEU A 26 12.77 -17.28 17.37
CA LEU A 26 13.48 -16.87 16.17
C LEU A 26 14.45 -17.96 15.73
N CYS A 27 14.32 -18.39 14.48
CA CYS A 27 15.28 -19.24 13.76
C CYS A 27 15.53 -20.60 14.42
N ILE A 28 14.84 -21.63 13.93
CA ILE A 28 15.13 -23.01 14.31
C ILE A 28 15.26 -23.87 13.05
N MET A 29 16.48 -24.32 12.76
CA MET A 29 16.74 -25.32 11.72
C MET A 29 16.49 -26.72 12.29
N GLY A 30 15.70 -27.55 11.59
CA GLY A 30 15.54 -28.98 11.90
C GLY A 30 14.46 -29.32 12.94
N PHE A 31 13.43 -28.48 13.11
CA PHE A 31 12.33 -28.69 14.05
C PHE A 31 10.98 -28.76 13.32
N ASP A 32 10.76 -29.84 12.59
CA ASP A 32 9.56 -30.00 11.77
C ASP A 32 8.32 -30.51 12.57
N ASP A 33 8.50 -30.95 13.84
CA ASP A 33 7.45 -31.62 14.63
C ASP A 33 7.29 -31.08 16.08
N PHE A 34 7.47 -29.77 16.30
CA PHE A 34 7.30 -29.20 17.64
C PHE A 34 5.80 -28.91 17.93
N LYS A 35 5.38 -29.03 19.19
CA LYS A 35 4.04 -28.63 19.67
C LYS A 35 4.14 -27.79 20.93
N VAL A 36 3.58 -26.59 20.93
CA VAL A 36 3.39 -25.81 22.16
C VAL A 36 2.09 -26.25 22.81
N THR A 37 2.19 -27.11 23.81
CA THR A 37 1.05 -27.54 24.64
C THR A 37 1.17 -26.94 26.04
N LYS A 38 0.05 -26.79 26.78
CA LYS A 38 0.00 -26.35 28.21
C LYS A 38 0.23 -24.85 28.50
N LEU A 39 0.56 -24.00 27.53
CA LEU A 39 0.65 -22.54 27.74
C LEU A 39 -0.73 -21.85 27.65
N ASN A 40 -1.58 -22.10 28.65
CA ASN A 40 -2.98 -21.63 28.66
C ASN A 40 -3.15 -20.09 28.73
N ASN A 41 -2.11 -19.35 29.09
CA ASN A 41 -2.11 -17.88 29.16
C ASN A 41 -1.42 -17.23 27.95
N LEU A 42 -0.95 -18.01 26.98
CA LEU A 42 -0.29 -17.49 25.81
C LEU A 42 -1.27 -16.69 24.94
N LYS A 43 -0.90 -15.45 24.65
CA LYS A 43 -1.68 -14.49 23.86
C LYS A 43 -1.02 -14.18 22.52
N ASP A 44 0.31 -14.25 22.45
CA ASP A 44 1.11 -13.93 21.26
C ASP A 44 2.18 -15.00 21.02
N ILE A 45 2.24 -15.51 19.78
CA ILE A 45 3.28 -16.42 19.32
C ILE A 45 3.77 -16.09 17.91
N ASN A 46 5.09 -16.20 17.72
CA ASN A 46 5.76 -16.13 16.41
C ASN A 46 6.56 -17.41 16.14
N GLN A 47 5.97 -18.41 15.43
CA GLN A 47 6.67 -19.66 15.07
C GLN A 47 5.91 -20.58 14.08
N ARG A 48 6.65 -21.54 13.50
CA ARG A 48 6.19 -22.67 12.65
C ARG A 48 5.65 -23.88 13.43
N VAL A 49 4.87 -23.67 14.49
CA VAL A 49 4.55 -24.73 15.45
C VAL A 49 3.05 -24.88 15.63
N GLU A 50 2.57 -26.11 15.84
CA GLU A 50 1.20 -26.34 16.27
C GLU A 50 1.03 -25.89 17.73
N VAL A 51 0.12 -24.95 17.97
CA VAL A 51 -0.08 -24.35 19.29
C VAL A 51 -1.47 -24.71 19.81
N GLU A 52 -1.50 -25.33 20.98
CA GLU A 52 -2.72 -25.50 21.77
C GLU A 52 -2.79 -24.39 22.84
N ALA A 53 -3.15 -23.18 22.41
CA ALA A 53 -3.27 -22.02 23.28
C ALA A 53 -4.68 -21.42 23.15
N PRO A 54 -5.63 -21.78 24.04
CA PRO A 54 -7.03 -21.37 23.91
C PRO A 54 -7.22 -19.86 24.06
N LYS A 55 -6.27 -19.11 24.63
CA LYS A 55 -6.31 -17.65 24.79
C LYS A 55 -5.48 -16.90 23.73
N LEU A 56 -4.98 -17.59 22.71
CA LEU A 56 -4.15 -16.96 21.69
C LEU A 56 -4.96 -15.91 20.94
N GLU A 57 -4.47 -14.66 20.94
CA GLU A 57 -5.09 -13.54 20.26
C GLU A 57 -4.30 -13.10 19.03
N LEU A 58 -2.98 -13.32 19.02
CA LEU A 58 -2.08 -12.99 17.92
C LEU A 58 -1.24 -14.20 17.52
N LEU A 59 -1.25 -14.50 16.23
CA LEU A 59 -0.44 -15.55 15.62
C LEU A 59 0.34 -14.95 14.46
N THR A 60 1.67 -15.00 14.57
CA THR A 60 2.58 -14.69 13.47
C THR A 60 3.22 -15.98 12.97
N TRP A 61 3.03 -16.27 11.69
CA TRP A 61 3.70 -17.34 10.99
C TRP A 61 4.71 -16.73 10.02
N ASP A 62 5.97 -16.76 10.40
CA ASP A 62 7.07 -16.19 9.62
C ASP A 62 8.02 -17.29 9.13
N SER A 63 8.18 -17.40 7.82
CA SER A 63 9.10 -18.33 7.18
C SER A 63 10.38 -17.65 6.68
N VAL A 64 10.82 -16.58 7.37
CA VAL A 64 12.08 -15.89 7.09
C VAL A 64 13.28 -16.82 7.34
N ASP A 65 13.81 -17.35 6.24
CA ASP A 65 15.25 -17.54 6.04
C ASP A 65 15.66 -16.48 5.01
N LEU A 66 16.01 -15.28 5.49
CA LEU A 66 16.56 -14.19 4.68
C LEU A 66 18.06 -14.09 4.98
N GLU A 67 18.89 -14.62 4.09
CA GLU A 67 20.14 -13.95 3.78
C GLU A 67 19.90 -13.17 2.47
N GLU A 68 20.03 -11.85 2.56
CA GLU A 68 20.12 -10.98 1.38
C GLU A 68 21.43 -11.27 0.63
N GLU A 69 21.40 -10.97 -0.67
CA GLU A 69 22.50 -10.97 -1.65
C GLU A 69 22.78 -12.29 -2.42
N ASP A 70 22.40 -12.25 -3.69
CA ASP A 70 23.06 -12.87 -4.85
C ASP A 70 23.34 -14.37 -4.88
N THR A 71 22.80 -15.15 -3.95
CA THR A 71 22.81 -16.61 -4.07
C THR A 71 21.40 -17.16 -4.01
N VAL A 72 21.10 -18.09 -4.91
CA VAL A 72 19.81 -18.77 -5.07
C VAL A 72 19.56 -19.63 -3.83
N VAL A 73 19.23 -19.01 -2.69
CA VAL A 73 18.71 -19.69 -1.53
C VAL A 73 17.21 -19.77 -1.75
N ARG A 74 16.74 -20.98 -2.06
CA ARG A 74 15.30 -21.25 -2.16
C ARG A 74 14.72 -20.98 -0.77
N PRO A 75 13.70 -20.12 -0.63
CA PRO A 75 12.97 -20.05 0.64
C PRO A 75 12.54 -21.48 0.99
N MET A 76 12.88 -21.93 2.18
CA MET A 76 12.50 -23.25 2.65
C MET A 76 10.99 -23.23 2.88
N THR A 77 10.22 -23.52 1.82
CA THR A 77 8.78 -23.30 1.79
C THR A 77 8.07 -24.38 2.59
N CYS A 78 7.55 -24.03 3.77
CA CYS A 78 6.67 -24.90 4.54
C CYS A 78 5.20 -24.69 4.14
N TRP A 79 4.43 -25.77 4.08
CA TRP A 79 2.97 -25.72 3.96
C TRP A 79 2.37 -25.40 5.33
N ILE A 80 1.39 -24.50 5.37
CA ILE A 80 0.69 -24.17 6.61
C ILE A 80 -0.61 -24.97 6.73
N THR A 81 -0.79 -25.66 7.86
CA THR A 81 -2.06 -26.28 8.26
C THR A 81 -2.46 -25.71 9.62
N LEU A 82 -3.56 -24.95 9.65
CA LEU A 82 -4.11 -24.39 10.90
C LEU A 82 -5.42 -25.13 11.22
N PRO A 83 -5.45 -26.00 12.25
CA PRO A 83 -6.67 -26.65 12.69
C PRO A 83 -7.66 -25.62 13.25
N ALA A 84 -8.88 -25.58 12.72
CA ALA A 84 -9.93 -24.65 13.14
C ALA A 84 -10.24 -24.58 14.66
N PRO A 85 -10.25 -25.69 15.44
CA PRO A 85 -10.68 -25.61 16.85
C PRO A 85 -9.70 -24.90 17.78
N LEU A 86 -8.44 -24.72 17.38
CA LEU A 86 -7.38 -24.22 18.28
C LEU A 86 -7.31 -22.69 18.39
N TYR A 87 -7.96 -21.95 17.46
CA TYR A 87 -7.72 -20.52 17.27
C TYR A 87 -8.99 -19.66 17.34
N GLN A 88 -9.97 -20.09 18.13
CA GLN A 88 -11.29 -19.43 18.22
C GLN A 88 -11.24 -17.99 18.76
N ASN A 89 -10.24 -17.68 19.61
CA ASN A 89 -10.03 -16.35 20.18
C ASN A 89 -9.01 -15.49 19.40
N LEU A 90 -8.52 -16.00 18.26
CA LEU A 90 -7.52 -15.30 17.46
C LEU A 90 -8.12 -14.03 16.88
N LYS A 91 -7.51 -12.88 17.21
CA LYS A 91 -7.88 -11.55 16.72
C LYS A 91 -6.98 -11.08 15.59
N SER A 92 -5.73 -11.54 15.54
CA SER A 92 -4.76 -11.13 14.52
C SER A 92 -3.96 -12.30 13.97
N LEU A 93 -3.91 -12.39 12.65
CA LEU A 93 -3.15 -13.39 11.91
C LEU A 93 -2.19 -12.70 10.94
N ILE A 94 -0.90 -12.99 11.09
CA ILE A 94 0.16 -12.49 10.22
C ILE A 94 0.83 -13.69 9.56
N LEU A 95 0.76 -13.78 8.24
CA LEU A 95 1.41 -14.80 7.42
C LEU A 95 2.52 -14.11 6.61
N ARG A 96 3.78 -14.48 6.82
CA ARG A 96 4.93 -13.91 6.11
C ARG A 96 5.81 -14.99 5.49
N ALA A 97 6.13 -14.81 4.21
CA ALA A 97 7.04 -15.68 3.45
C ALA A 97 6.58 -17.15 3.36
N VAL A 98 5.28 -17.43 3.55
CA VAL A 98 4.73 -18.79 3.61
C VAL A 98 4.28 -19.26 2.23
N ARG A 99 4.37 -20.57 1.95
CA ARG A 99 3.74 -21.15 0.76
C ARG A 99 2.27 -21.43 1.05
N ILE A 100 1.41 -20.67 0.40
CA ILE A 100 -0.04 -20.75 0.52
C ILE A 100 -0.59 -20.87 -0.90
N VAL A 101 -1.39 -21.89 -1.17
CA VAL A 101 -2.13 -22.00 -2.43
C VAL A 101 -3.56 -21.49 -2.22
N ASP A 102 -4.23 -21.12 -3.32
CA ASP A 102 -5.55 -20.48 -3.33
C ASP A 102 -6.58 -21.14 -2.40
N ASN A 103 -6.51 -22.46 -2.29
CA ASN A 103 -7.43 -23.27 -1.50
C ASN A 103 -7.40 -22.96 0.02
N PHE A 104 -6.32 -22.37 0.54
CA PHE A 104 -6.23 -21.98 1.95
C PHE A 104 -7.34 -21.00 2.34
N PHE A 105 -7.66 -20.09 1.42
CA PHE A 105 -8.71 -19.08 1.57
C PHE A 105 -10.07 -19.56 1.00
N MET A 106 -10.08 -20.51 0.05
CA MET A 106 -11.33 -21.00 -0.57
C MET A 106 -12.03 -22.16 0.18
N ASP A 107 -11.27 -23.15 0.68
CA ASP A 107 -11.85 -24.43 1.13
C ASP A 107 -12.44 -24.38 2.55
N LEU A 108 -12.08 -23.35 3.33
CA LEU A 108 -12.57 -23.15 4.70
C LEU A 108 -12.91 -21.68 4.88
N ASP A 109 -14.19 -21.39 5.14
CA ASP A 109 -14.63 -20.08 5.57
C ASP A 109 -13.75 -19.62 6.75
N LEU A 110 -12.96 -18.57 6.53
CA LEU A 110 -12.10 -17.98 7.55
C LEU A 110 -12.91 -17.61 8.80
N ALA A 111 -14.20 -17.28 8.65
CA ALA A 111 -15.10 -17.05 9.77
C ALA A 111 -15.31 -18.29 10.65
N LEU A 112 -15.23 -19.50 10.10
CA LEU A 112 -15.33 -20.75 10.86
C LEU A 112 -14.02 -21.10 11.59
N LYS A 113 -12.87 -20.83 10.96
CA LYS A 113 -11.56 -21.07 11.56
C LYS A 113 -11.23 -20.05 12.64
N PHE A 114 -11.50 -18.78 12.36
CA PHE A 114 -11.11 -17.63 13.17
C PHE A 114 -12.32 -16.68 13.31
N PRO A 115 -13.34 -17.06 14.09
CA PRO A 115 -14.57 -16.25 14.22
C PRO A 115 -14.32 -14.88 14.85
N SER A 116 -13.25 -14.73 15.63
CA SER A 116 -12.88 -13.49 16.32
C SER A 116 -11.84 -12.65 15.58
N LEU A 117 -11.47 -13.05 14.35
CA LEU A 117 -10.37 -12.42 13.62
C LEU A 117 -10.73 -11.00 13.20
N GLU A 118 -9.94 -10.02 13.63
CA GLU A 118 -10.09 -8.59 13.30
C GLU A 118 -9.01 -8.09 12.33
N ASP A 119 -7.82 -8.71 12.36
CA ASP A 119 -6.65 -8.33 11.56
C ASP A 119 -6.09 -9.49 10.74
N LEU A 120 -5.89 -9.27 9.45
CA LEU A 120 -5.19 -10.19 8.57
C LEU A 120 -4.07 -9.48 7.83
N THR A 121 -2.85 -10.00 7.96
CA THR A 121 -1.71 -9.61 7.12
C THR A 121 -1.19 -10.81 6.37
N VAL A 122 -1.13 -10.73 5.05
CA VAL A 122 -0.55 -11.75 4.17
C VAL A 122 0.58 -11.09 3.38
N SER A 123 1.81 -11.50 3.66
CA SER A 123 3.02 -10.86 3.16
C SER A 123 3.97 -11.85 2.50
N ASN A 124 4.45 -11.52 1.30
CA ASN A 124 5.45 -12.27 0.56
C ASN A 124 5.11 -13.77 0.44
N CYS A 125 3.83 -14.12 0.35
CA CYS A 125 3.39 -15.51 0.28
C CYS A 125 3.49 -16.02 -1.17
N ILE A 126 3.99 -17.24 -1.33
CA ILE A 126 4.26 -17.85 -2.64
C ILE A 126 3.15 -18.84 -2.98
N GLY A 127 2.68 -18.82 -4.22
CA GLY A 127 1.65 -19.73 -4.74
C GLY A 127 0.22 -19.18 -4.64
N LEU A 128 0.05 -17.98 -4.08
CA LEU A 128 -1.24 -17.34 -3.89
C LEU A 128 -1.59 -16.47 -5.11
N GLN A 129 -2.51 -16.95 -5.93
CA GLN A 129 -3.01 -16.26 -7.12
C GLN A 129 -4.41 -15.70 -6.90
N ILE A 130 -5.23 -16.42 -6.14
CA ILE A 130 -6.63 -16.05 -5.88
C ILE A 130 -6.90 -16.08 -4.37
N ILE A 131 -7.44 -14.98 -3.86
CA ILE A 131 -7.91 -14.87 -2.48
C ILE A 131 -9.43 -14.74 -2.46
N LYS A 132 -10.09 -15.49 -1.60
CA LYS A 132 -11.52 -15.28 -1.28
C LYS A 132 -11.67 -15.23 0.24
N ILE A 133 -12.06 -14.08 0.77
CA ILE A 133 -12.20 -13.88 2.21
C ILE A 133 -13.65 -13.58 2.53
N LEU A 134 -14.24 -14.44 3.34
CA LEU A 134 -15.54 -14.24 3.95
C LEU A 134 -15.30 -14.19 5.46
N ASN A 135 -15.49 -13.03 6.08
CA ASN A 135 -15.34 -12.89 7.53
C ASN A 135 -16.06 -11.64 8.04
N ARG A 136 -16.99 -11.81 8.98
CA ARG A 136 -17.80 -10.70 9.52
C ARG A 136 -17.11 -9.92 10.63
N SER A 137 -16.07 -10.47 11.25
CA SER A 137 -15.34 -9.85 12.36
C SER A 137 -14.11 -9.08 11.86
N LEU A 138 -13.65 -9.37 10.64
CA LEU A 138 -12.44 -8.81 10.07
C LEU A 138 -12.62 -7.32 9.77
N LYS A 139 -11.68 -6.51 10.28
CA LYS A 139 -11.69 -5.05 10.19
C LYS A 139 -10.53 -4.51 9.35
N ARG A 140 -9.38 -5.18 9.39
CA ARG A 140 -8.14 -4.72 8.74
C ARG A 140 -7.51 -5.83 7.92
N ILE A 141 -7.21 -5.51 6.66
CA ILE A 141 -6.59 -6.43 5.71
C ILE A 141 -5.36 -5.78 5.11
N GLN A 142 -4.23 -6.49 5.14
CA GLN A 142 -2.99 -6.06 4.51
C GLN A 142 -2.46 -7.16 3.59
N LEU A 143 -2.33 -6.84 2.31
CA LEU A 143 -1.72 -7.69 1.29
C LEU A 143 -0.40 -7.04 0.85
N ILE A 144 0.73 -7.68 1.13
CA ILE A 144 2.06 -7.07 0.96
C ILE A 144 2.96 -7.99 0.14
N ASP A 145 3.41 -7.53 -1.03
CA ASP A 145 4.41 -8.21 -1.89
C ASP A 145 4.03 -9.66 -2.24
N ASN A 146 2.73 -9.95 -2.39
CA ASN A 146 2.25 -11.23 -2.91
C ASN A 146 2.32 -11.21 -4.44
N ARG A 147 3.52 -11.45 -4.98
CA ARG A 147 3.87 -11.18 -6.39
C ARG A 147 3.07 -11.96 -7.45
N GLN A 148 2.37 -13.01 -7.05
CA GLN A 148 1.56 -13.86 -7.94
C GLN A 148 0.05 -13.59 -7.82
N LEU A 149 -0.37 -12.66 -6.95
CA LEU A 149 -1.78 -12.36 -6.73
C LEU A 149 -2.40 -11.74 -7.98
N MET A 150 -3.41 -12.40 -8.53
CA MET A 150 -4.16 -11.97 -9.71
C MET A 150 -5.55 -11.47 -9.34
N GLU A 151 -6.20 -12.09 -8.36
CA GLU A 151 -7.57 -11.77 -7.97
C GLU A 151 -7.77 -11.86 -6.45
N ALA A 152 -8.53 -10.94 -5.87
CA ALA A 152 -9.00 -11.06 -4.50
C ALA A 152 -10.45 -10.61 -4.33
N GLN A 153 -11.27 -11.48 -3.73
CA GLN A 153 -12.65 -11.22 -3.38
C GLN A 153 -12.82 -11.11 -1.87
N PHE A 154 -13.53 -10.07 -1.43
CA PHE A 154 -13.75 -9.76 -0.02
C PHE A 154 -15.25 -9.59 0.26
N ASP A 155 -15.80 -10.50 1.06
CA ASP A 155 -17.09 -10.35 1.73
C ASP A 155 -16.84 -10.09 3.23
N VAL A 156 -16.47 -8.84 3.50
CA VAL A 156 -16.00 -8.39 4.82
C VAL A 156 -16.78 -7.13 5.21
N PRO A 157 -18.03 -7.28 5.72
CA PRO A 157 -18.92 -6.13 5.97
C PRO A 157 -18.43 -5.18 7.06
N SER A 158 -17.51 -5.63 7.92
CA SER A 158 -16.95 -4.85 9.04
C SER A 158 -15.61 -4.20 8.71
N ILE A 159 -15.23 -4.13 7.42
CA ILE A 159 -13.94 -3.56 7.01
C ILE A 159 -13.85 -2.08 7.41
N VAL A 160 -12.68 -1.71 7.93
CA VAL A 160 -12.33 -0.35 8.34
C VAL A 160 -11.11 0.14 7.55
N SER A 161 -10.17 -0.77 7.27
CA SER A 161 -8.94 -0.43 6.54
C SER A 161 -8.46 -1.58 5.65
N PHE A 162 -8.05 -1.21 4.44
CA PHE A 162 -7.42 -2.09 3.47
C PHE A 162 -6.08 -1.51 3.05
N LYS A 163 -5.08 -2.37 2.95
CA LYS A 163 -3.75 -2.01 2.48
C LYS A 163 -3.25 -3.00 1.45
N TYR A 164 -2.87 -2.48 0.29
CA TYR A 164 -2.18 -3.24 -0.74
C TYR A 164 -0.80 -2.64 -0.96
N CYS A 165 0.24 -3.46 -0.83
CA CYS A 165 1.62 -3.09 -1.11
C CYS A 165 2.22 -4.09 -2.10
N SER A 166 2.90 -3.63 -3.15
CA SER A 166 3.52 -4.53 -4.12
C SER A 166 4.73 -3.91 -4.80
N ASP A 167 5.77 -4.72 -5.01
CA ASP A 167 6.86 -4.43 -5.94
C ASP A 167 6.77 -5.19 -7.27
N SER A 168 5.62 -5.83 -7.53
CA SER A 168 5.29 -6.52 -8.79
C SER A 168 4.64 -5.58 -9.80
N TYR A 169 4.75 -5.92 -11.09
CA TYR A 169 4.02 -5.25 -12.18
C TYR A 169 2.57 -5.71 -12.30
N ILE A 170 2.24 -6.86 -11.72
CA ILE A 170 0.89 -7.42 -11.76
C ILE A 170 -0.01 -6.56 -10.87
N ILE A 171 -1.06 -6.00 -11.48
CA ILE A 171 -2.14 -5.31 -10.77
C ILE A 171 -3.30 -6.29 -10.59
N PRO A 172 -3.61 -6.71 -9.35
CA PRO A 172 -4.69 -7.66 -9.11
C PRO A 172 -6.06 -7.01 -9.28
N GLN A 173 -7.03 -7.83 -9.67
CA GLN A 173 -8.44 -7.45 -9.65
C GLN A 173 -9.00 -7.65 -8.24
N PHE A 174 -9.57 -6.59 -7.66
CA PHE A 174 -10.29 -6.68 -6.38
C PHE A 174 -11.80 -6.61 -6.56
N LEU A 175 -12.50 -7.38 -5.74
CA LEU A 175 -13.96 -7.44 -5.70
C LEU A 175 -14.41 -7.32 -4.24
N PHE A 176 -15.05 -6.20 -3.91
CA PHE A 176 -15.62 -5.98 -2.58
C PHE A 176 -17.15 -6.12 -2.63
N SER A 177 -17.70 -6.91 -1.72
CA SER A 177 -19.13 -6.86 -1.41
C SER A 177 -19.47 -5.51 -0.78
N ALA A 178 -20.70 -5.03 -0.96
CA ALA A 178 -21.14 -3.74 -0.43
C ALA A 178 -20.92 -3.66 1.09
N THR A 179 -20.19 -2.63 1.54
CA THR A 179 -19.88 -2.38 2.95
C THR A 179 -20.84 -1.34 3.53
N SER A 180 -21.26 -1.49 4.79
CA SER A 180 -22.22 -0.58 5.43
C SER A 180 -21.60 0.66 6.08
N SER A 181 -20.28 0.69 6.25
CA SER A 181 -19.52 1.80 6.84
C SER A 181 -18.50 2.38 5.85
N GLY A 182 -18.18 3.68 6.00
CA GLY A 182 -17.02 4.27 5.33
C GLY A 182 -15.72 3.64 5.83
N TRP A 183 -14.79 3.35 4.91
CA TRP A 183 -13.51 2.72 5.18
C TRP A 183 -12.39 3.35 4.35
N THR A 184 -11.15 3.03 4.68
CA THR A 184 -9.96 3.61 4.04
C THR A 184 -9.17 2.56 3.27
N SER A 185 -8.63 2.97 2.12
CA SER A 185 -7.76 2.14 1.30
C SER A 185 -6.40 2.80 1.10
N TYR A 186 -5.33 2.03 1.27
CA TYR A 186 -3.98 2.49 0.99
C TYR A 186 -3.31 1.56 -0.02
N ILE A 187 -2.98 2.09 -1.20
CA ILE A 187 -2.21 1.41 -2.24
C ILE A 187 -0.79 1.95 -2.22
N PHE A 188 0.20 1.07 -2.14
CA PHE A 188 1.61 1.42 -2.32
C PHE A 188 2.27 0.48 -3.33
N MET A 189 2.77 1.02 -4.44
CA MET A 189 3.42 0.21 -5.44
C MET A 189 4.78 0.76 -5.84
N THR A 190 5.76 -0.13 -6.00
CA THR A 190 7.11 0.20 -6.46
C THR A 190 7.38 -0.48 -7.80
N MET A 191 7.45 0.30 -8.87
CA MET A 191 7.66 -0.18 -10.23
C MET A 191 9.15 -0.30 -10.52
N ARG A 192 9.62 -1.54 -10.68
CA ARG A 192 11.04 -1.86 -10.95
C ARG A 192 11.38 -1.97 -12.44
N GLY A 193 10.60 -1.35 -13.31
CA GLY A 193 10.86 -1.27 -14.75
C GLY A 193 9.78 -0.49 -15.47
N GLY A 194 9.84 -0.53 -16.80
CA GLY A 194 9.02 0.32 -17.65
C GLY A 194 7.54 0.10 -17.42
N VAL A 195 6.78 1.18 -17.31
CA VAL A 195 5.31 1.14 -17.31
C VAL A 195 4.80 1.78 -18.60
N GLU A 196 3.77 1.17 -19.17
CA GLU A 196 3.13 1.59 -20.42
C GLU A 196 1.65 1.92 -20.16
N THR A 197 0.94 2.39 -21.19
CA THR A 197 -0.47 2.79 -21.10
C THR A 197 -1.37 1.72 -20.49
N SER A 198 -1.15 0.44 -20.81
CA SER A 198 -1.91 -0.70 -20.28
C SER A 198 -1.87 -0.78 -18.74
N TRP A 199 -0.72 -0.48 -18.13
CA TRP A 199 -0.56 -0.47 -16.68
C TRP A 199 -1.45 0.59 -16.02
N PHE A 200 -1.58 1.78 -16.63
CA PHE A 200 -2.50 2.81 -16.12
C PHE A 200 -3.96 2.38 -16.23
N VAL A 201 -4.33 1.64 -17.28
CA VAL A 201 -5.69 1.08 -17.44
C VAL A 201 -5.98 0.08 -16.33
N GLU A 202 -5.05 -0.83 -16.05
CA GLU A 202 -5.17 -1.78 -14.94
C GLU A 202 -5.24 -1.08 -13.59
N LEU A 203 -4.41 -0.06 -13.37
CA LEU A 203 -4.44 0.76 -12.15
C LEU A 203 -5.79 1.44 -11.98
N LYS A 204 -6.39 1.92 -13.08
CA LYS A 204 -7.73 2.52 -13.06
C LYS A 204 -8.80 1.51 -12.66
N GLY A 205 -8.70 0.27 -13.13
CA GLY A 205 -9.56 -0.83 -12.68
C GLY A 205 -9.40 -1.11 -11.18
N LEU A 206 -8.16 -1.14 -10.69
CA LEU A 206 -7.86 -1.31 -9.27
C LEU A 206 -8.48 -0.18 -8.43
N VAL A 207 -8.27 1.09 -8.81
CA VAL A 207 -8.84 2.24 -8.08
C VAL A 207 -10.37 2.22 -8.13
N ALA A 208 -10.97 1.86 -9.28
CA ALA A 208 -12.42 1.71 -9.42
C ALA A 208 -13.01 0.65 -8.47
N SER A 209 -12.30 -0.44 -8.24
CA SER A 209 -12.72 -1.48 -7.29
C SER A 209 -12.78 -1.01 -5.83
N LEU A 210 -12.13 0.11 -5.51
CA LEU A 210 -12.04 0.70 -4.17
C LEU A 210 -12.89 1.97 -4.03
N SER A 211 -13.77 2.26 -5.00
CA SER A 211 -14.60 3.48 -5.07
C SER A 211 -15.51 3.73 -3.85
N GLN A 212 -15.78 2.70 -3.05
CA GLN A 212 -16.54 2.81 -1.80
C GLN A 212 -15.70 3.28 -0.59
N SER A 213 -14.40 3.49 -0.78
CA SER A 213 -13.45 3.85 0.28
C SER A 213 -12.81 5.21 0.05
N GLU A 214 -12.25 5.79 1.11
CA GLU A 214 -11.29 6.89 0.98
C GLU A 214 -9.94 6.34 0.54
N ILE A 215 -9.59 6.58 -0.73
CA ILE A 215 -8.41 5.98 -1.37
C ILE A 215 -7.19 6.90 -1.20
N SER A 216 -6.08 6.32 -0.76
CA SER A 216 -4.75 6.92 -0.78
C SER A 216 -3.81 6.06 -1.63
N VAL A 217 -3.07 6.69 -2.55
CA VAL A 217 -2.20 6.01 -3.51
C VAL A 217 -0.79 6.56 -3.40
N LYS A 218 0.19 5.67 -3.21
CA LYS A 218 1.61 5.97 -3.25
C LYS A 218 2.32 5.15 -4.33
N LEU A 219 3.01 5.81 -5.25
CA LEU A 219 3.69 5.14 -6.37
C LEU A 219 5.17 5.52 -6.40
N VAL A 220 6.03 4.54 -6.62
CA VAL A 220 7.47 4.78 -6.79
C VAL A 220 7.89 4.19 -8.13
N PHE A 221 8.38 5.03 -9.04
CA PHE A 221 8.81 4.63 -10.37
C PHE A 221 10.33 4.60 -10.43
N LYS A 222 10.92 3.43 -10.72
CA LYS A 222 12.37 3.30 -10.84
C LYS A 222 12.91 3.42 -12.26
N TYR A 223 12.03 3.42 -13.26
CA TYR A 223 12.37 3.39 -14.69
C TYR A 223 11.37 4.23 -15.49
N LEU A 224 11.50 4.18 -16.82
CA LEU A 224 10.74 4.96 -17.78
C LEU A 224 9.23 4.75 -17.66
N VAL A 225 8.48 5.83 -17.89
CA VAL A 225 7.02 5.87 -17.88
C VAL A 225 6.54 6.31 -19.26
N ALA A 226 5.71 5.49 -19.88
CA ALA A 226 5.02 5.80 -21.12
C ALA A 226 3.50 5.75 -20.90
N PHE A 227 2.80 6.72 -21.46
CA PHE A 227 1.36 6.85 -21.40
C PHE A 227 0.88 7.65 -22.62
N ASP A 228 0.00 7.05 -23.39
CA ASP A 228 -0.64 7.70 -24.52
C ASP A 228 -2.16 7.54 -24.41
N LEU A 229 -2.87 8.67 -24.37
CA LEU A 229 -4.32 8.69 -24.28
C LEU A 229 -4.96 8.15 -25.57
N ASP A 230 -4.31 8.31 -26.72
CA ASP A 230 -4.84 7.87 -28.01
C ASP A 230 -4.85 6.33 -28.13
N GLU A 231 -3.94 5.64 -27.42
CA GLU A 231 -3.93 4.18 -27.29
C GLU A 231 -5.16 3.66 -26.51
N ILE A 232 -5.72 4.48 -25.62
CA ILE A 232 -6.85 4.14 -24.75
C ILE A 232 -8.20 4.21 -25.50
N GLY A 233 -8.31 5.05 -26.53
CA GLY A 233 -9.56 5.26 -27.27
C GLY A 233 -10.17 4.00 -27.90
N ASN A 234 -9.41 2.90 -27.94
CA ASN A 234 -9.84 1.58 -28.44
C ASN A 234 -10.32 0.63 -27.32
N ILE A 235 -10.37 1.07 -26.05
CA ILE A 235 -10.70 0.23 -24.90
C ILE A 235 -12.19 0.43 -24.53
N GLU A 236 -12.99 -0.63 -24.65
CA GLU A 236 -14.46 -0.57 -24.51
C GLU A 236 -14.98 -0.28 -23.09
N THR A 237 -14.15 -0.45 -22.06
CA THR A 237 -14.54 -0.29 -20.65
C THR A 237 -13.64 0.73 -19.95
N ILE A 238 -13.87 2.02 -20.22
CA ILE A 238 -13.21 3.09 -19.48
C ILE A 238 -14.16 3.54 -18.37
N HIS A 239 -13.86 3.17 -17.13
CA HIS A 239 -14.52 3.77 -15.97
C HIS A 239 -14.26 5.29 -15.94
N GLU A 240 -15.19 6.06 -15.39
CA GLU A 240 -14.88 7.46 -15.06
C GLU A 240 -13.74 7.49 -14.02
N PRO A 241 -12.83 8.48 -14.09
CA PRO A 241 -11.77 8.61 -13.10
C PRO A 241 -12.39 8.71 -11.71
N GLN A 242 -11.88 7.91 -10.77
CA GLN A 242 -12.31 8.01 -9.38
C GLN A 242 -11.53 9.11 -8.69
N GLU A 243 -12.17 9.87 -7.81
CA GLU A 243 -11.47 10.84 -6.97
C GLU A 243 -10.70 10.13 -5.85
N VAL A 244 -9.38 10.19 -5.91
CA VAL A 244 -8.48 9.69 -4.86
C VAL A 244 -8.22 10.81 -3.86
N GLN A 245 -8.26 10.52 -2.55
CA GLN A 245 -8.04 11.55 -1.53
C GLN A 245 -6.60 12.06 -1.50
N GLU A 246 -5.65 11.13 -1.64
CA GLU A 246 -4.24 11.46 -1.55
C GLU A 246 -3.44 10.68 -2.60
N LEU A 247 -2.68 11.39 -3.42
CA LEU A 247 -1.70 10.83 -4.34
C LEU A 247 -0.30 11.30 -3.94
N SER A 248 0.60 10.34 -3.75
CA SER A 248 2.02 10.59 -3.57
C SER A 248 2.79 9.82 -4.62
N PHE A 249 3.81 10.42 -5.23
CA PHE A 249 4.69 9.68 -6.11
C PHE A 249 6.14 10.12 -6.00
N ALA A 250 7.04 9.19 -6.28
CA ALA A 250 8.47 9.44 -6.39
C ALA A 250 9.04 8.76 -7.63
N THR A 251 10.09 9.34 -8.18
CA THR A 251 10.83 8.77 -9.32
C THR A 251 12.30 8.66 -8.95
N ASP A 252 12.91 7.47 -9.14
CA ASP A 252 14.35 7.30 -8.97
C ASP A 252 15.03 7.79 -10.27
N GLN A 253 15.61 9.00 -10.22
CA GLN A 253 16.65 9.56 -11.11
C GLN A 253 16.54 9.43 -12.66
N ILE A 254 15.47 8.89 -13.24
CA ILE A 254 15.44 8.56 -14.69
C ILE A 254 14.46 9.42 -15.50
N CYS A 255 13.55 10.17 -14.87
CA CYS A 255 12.69 11.13 -15.60
C CYS A 255 13.44 12.44 -15.93
N TYR A 256 14.54 12.33 -16.70
CA TYR A 256 15.36 13.47 -17.11
C TYR A 256 14.59 14.41 -18.05
N PHE A 257 13.67 13.86 -18.84
CA PHE A 257 12.96 14.61 -19.86
C PHE A 257 11.62 15.13 -19.36
N VAL A 258 11.33 16.38 -19.69
CA VAL A 258 10.05 17.04 -19.39
C VAL A 258 8.87 16.23 -19.93
N VAL A 259 9.03 15.60 -21.10
CA VAL A 259 7.99 14.79 -21.74
C VAL A 259 7.58 13.61 -20.87
N GLU A 260 8.52 12.82 -20.36
CA GLU A 260 8.23 11.65 -19.51
C GLU A 260 7.50 12.05 -18.23
N ARG A 261 7.86 13.20 -17.64
CA ARG A 261 7.17 13.71 -16.46
C ARG A 261 5.73 14.13 -16.77
N VAL A 262 5.50 14.77 -17.92
CA VAL A 262 4.14 15.15 -18.38
C VAL A 262 3.30 13.91 -18.65
N THR A 263 3.88 12.94 -19.32
CA THR A 263 3.29 11.62 -19.57
C THR A 263 2.90 10.91 -18.27
N LEU A 264 3.75 10.96 -17.25
CA LEU A 264 3.43 10.42 -15.93
C LEU A 264 2.23 11.14 -15.29
N LEU A 265 2.23 12.48 -15.23
CA LEU A 265 1.09 13.22 -14.66
C LEU A 265 -0.20 12.98 -15.41
N ASN A 266 -0.13 12.92 -16.74
CA ASN A 266 -1.24 12.57 -17.60
C ASN A 266 -1.86 11.24 -17.18
N GLY A 267 -1.06 10.18 -17.13
CA GLY A 267 -1.53 8.86 -16.71
C GLY A 267 -2.11 8.89 -15.28
N LEU A 268 -1.39 9.48 -14.33
CA LEU A 268 -1.84 9.53 -12.93
C LEU A 268 -3.15 10.30 -12.73
N PHE A 269 -3.33 11.45 -13.38
CA PHE A 269 -4.54 12.26 -13.23
C PHE A 269 -5.71 11.69 -14.03
N TRP A 270 -5.45 10.96 -15.11
CA TRP A 270 -6.47 10.18 -15.82
C TRP A 270 -7.02 9.02 -14.99
N VAL A 271 -6.18 8.41 -14.16
CA VAL A 271 -6.58 7.35 -13.22
C VAL A 271 -7.29 7.95 -12.00
N CYS A 272 -6.64 8.89 -11.31
CA CYS A 272 -6.89 9.15 -9.89
C CYS A 272 -7.64 10.44 -9.56
N ARG A 273 -7.74 11.43 -10.47
CA ARG A 273 -8.24 12.81 -10.17
C ARG A 273 -8.05 13.22 -8.70
N PRO A 274 -6.81 13.29 -8.21
CA PRO A 274 -6.55 13.30 -6.78
C PRO A 274 -6.98 14.63 -6.16
N LYS A 275 -7.56 14.62 -4.95
CA LYS A 275 -7.84 15.86 -4.20
C LYS A 275 -6.60 16.48 -3.62
N ASN A 276 -5.61 15.66 -3.25
CA ASN A 276 -4.33 16.13 -2.74
C ASN A 276 -3.21 15.37 -3.43
N VAL A 277 -2.23 16.10 -3.96
CA VAL A 277 -0.96 15.54 -4.40
C VAL A 277 0.10 16.00 -3.43
N ASN A 278 0.82 15.07 -2.79
CA ASN A 278 1.91 15.45 -1.89
C ASN A 278 3.27 15.01 -2.40
N SER A 279 4.27 15.81 -2.04
CA SER A 279 5.66 15.49 -2.28
C SER A 279 6.51 15.97 -1.10
N ARG A 280 7.59 15.21 -0.83
CA ARG A 280 8.52 15.55 0.24
C ARG A 280 9.49 16.62 -0.26
N TRP A 281 9.63 17.68 0.52
CA TRP A 281 10.66 18.68 0.40
C TRP A 281 11.82 18.37 1.34
N ILE A 282 13.04 18.37 0.80
CA ILE A 282 14.29 18.22 1.55
C ILE A 282 15.09 19.50 1.28
N ASP A 283 15.81 20.09 2.25
CA ASP A 283 16.62 21.29 2.00
C ASP A 283 17.93 20.98 1.21
N ASN A 284 17.78 20.33 0.06
CA ASN A 284 18.78 20.09 -0.96
C ASN A 284 18.13 20.31 -2.34
N LEU A 285 18.52 21.38 -3.04
CA LEU A 285 17.93 21.78 -4.32
C LEU A 285 17.93 20.67 -5.38
N TYR A 286 18.93 19.77 -5.36
CA TYR A 286 19.03 18.65 -6.30
C TYR A 286 18.02 17.53 -6.02
N GLN A 287 17.35 17.54 -4.86
CA GLN A 287 16.43 16.49 -4.42
C GLN A 287 14.96 16.91 -4.47
N ASN A 288 14.67 18.17 -4.83
CA ASN A 288 13.30 18.71 -4.89
C ASN A 288 12.76 18.84 -6.32
N GLU A 289 13.37 18.16 -7.30
CA GLU A 289 12.93 18.24 -8.70
C GLU A 289 11.45 17.86 -8.86
N ALA A 290 10.96 16.89 -8.08
CA ALA A 290 9.55 16.49 -8.09
C ALA A 290 8.62 17.63 -7.62
N VAL A 291 8.98 18.32 -6.54
CA VAL A 291 8.21 19.48 -6.04
C VAL A 291 8.24 20.61 -7.05
N LYS A 292 9.43 20.94 -7.58
CA LYS A 292 9.58 22.00 -8.58
C LYS A 292 8.74 21.70 -9.81
N TYR A 293 8.82 20.47 -10.30
CA TYR A 293 8.06 20.03 -11.46
C TYR A 293 6.54 20.09 -11.20
N LEU A 294 6.07 19.61 -10.04
CA LEU A 294 4.66 19.72 -9.67
C LEU A 294 4.21 21.18 -9.57
N TYR A 295 5.01 22.03 -8.95
CA TYR A 295 4.75 23.47 -8.86
C TYR A 295 4.65 24.09 -10.24
N GLU A 296 5.65 23.88 -11.08
CA GLU A 296 5.67 24.37 -12.45
C GLU A 296 4.43 23.88 -13.20
N MET A 297 4.13 22.59 -13.25
CA MET A 297 2.98 22.09 -14.03
C MET A 297 1.62 22.55 -13.51
N LEU A 298 1.43 22.57 -12.18
CA LEU A 298 0.13 22.91 -11.59
C LEU A 298 -0.09 24.43 -11.54
N MET A 299 0.95 25.23 -11.31
CA MET A 299 0.87 26.69 -11.25
C MET A 299 1.02 27.35 -12.62
N PHE A 300 1.58 26.67 -13.62
CA PHE A 300 1.73 27.15 -15.00
C PHE A 300 0.40 27.49 -15.68
N ARG A 301 -0.74 27.05 -15.15
CA ARG A 301 -2.08 27.55 -15.56
C ARG A 301 -2.17 29.09 -15.53
N ARG A 302 -1.28 29.79 -14.81
CA ARG A 302 -1.25 31.26 -14.71
C ARG A 302 -0.20 31.97 -15.60
N ILE A 303 0.75 31.26 -16.22
CA ILE A 303 1.87 31.88 -16.95
C ILE A 303 1.85 31.40 -18.42
N GLN A 304 1.30 32.21 -19.31
CA GLN A 304 0.84 31.78 -20.64
C GLN A 304 1.95 31.62 -21.71
N ASP A 305 3.20 32.03 -21.45
CA ASP A 305 4.10 32.40 -22.56
C ASP A 305 5.30 31.47 -22.85
N GLN A 306 5.57 30.41 -22.07
CA GLN A 306 6.83 29.65 -22.22
C GLN A 306 6.71 28.20 -22.74
N PHE A 307 5.53 27.59 -22.79
CA PHE A 307 5.39 26.17 -23.19
C PHE A 307 4.11 25.81 -23.97
N CYS A 308 3.72 26.60 -24.98
CA CYS A 308 2.49 26.38 -25.78
C CYS A 308 2.33 24.96 -26.38
N ASN A 309 3.44 24.23 -26.60
CA ASN A 309 3.39 22.86 -27.13
C ASN A 309 3.08 21.81 -26.04
N LEU A 310 3.44 22.04 -24.77
CA LEU A 310 3.18 21.11 -23.67
C LEU A 310 1.73 21.21 -23.17
N GLN A 311 1.11 22.40 -23.25
CA GLN A 311 -0.32 22.58 -22.89
C GLN A 311 -1.24 21.68 -23.71
N LYS A 312 -0.91 21.45 -24.99
CA LYS A 312 -1.67 20.54 -25.85
C LYS A 312 -1.60 19.08 -25.38
N MET A 313 -0.60 18.71 -24.58
CA MET A 313 -0.41 17.35 -24.07
C MET A 313 -1.14 17.11 -22.74
N MET A 314 -1.49 18.16 -21.98
CA MET A 314 -2.08 18.03 -20.64
C MET A 314 -3.62 18.09 -20.68
N PHE A 315 -4.27 16.99 -21.08
CA PHE A 315 -5.73 16.95 -21.25
C PHE A 315 -6.53 17.24 -19.97
N TRP A 316 -5.99 16.92 -18.80
CA TRP A 316 -6.64 17.13 -17.49
C TRP A 316 -6.69 18.61 -17.09
N GLN A 317 -5.95 19.50 -17.77
CA GLN A 317 -5.87 20.91 -17.42
C GLN A 317 -7.23 21.64 -17.56
N HIS A 318 -8.09 21.19 -18.48
CA HIS A 318 -9.42 21.74 -18.66
C HIS A 318 -10.41 21.35 -17.54
N ASP A 319 -10.15 20.20 -16.90
CA ASP A 319 -10.96 19.69 -15.79
C ASP A 319 -10.46 20.23 -14.44
N LEU A 320 -9.20 20.63 -14.32
CA LEU A 320 -8.65 21.21 -13.09
C LEU A 320 -9.14 22.66 -12.90
N MET A 321 -9.91 22.90 -11.83
CA MET A 321 -10.56 24.16 -11.51
C MET A 321 -9.72 25.06 -10.61
N GLU A 322 -9.11 24.51 -9.57
CA GLU A 322 -8.30 25.26 -8.60
C GLU A 322 -7.14 24.40 -8.11
N VAL A 323 -6.04 25.05 -7.73
CA VAL A 323 -4.88 24.45 -7.08
C VAL A 323 -4.55 25.31 -5.89
N ASN A 324 -4.51 24.72 -4.69
CA ASN A 324 -4.08 25.36 -3.45
C ASN A 324 -2.84 24.65 -2.92
N ILE A 325 -1.90 25.39 -2.34
CA ILE A 325 -0.65 24.82 -1.83
C ILE A 325 -0.62 25.01 -0.31
N GLU A 326 -0.51 23.90 0.39
CA GLU A 326 -0.27 23.85 1.83
C GLU A 326 1.13 23.31 2.09
N VAL A 327 1.77 23.87 3.12
CA VAL A 327 3.06 23.39 3.60
C VAL A 327 2.84 22.85 5.01
N GLY A 328 3.07 21.54 5.17
CA GLY A 328 3.01 20.85 6.44
C GLY A 328 4.39 20.47 6.95
N ASP A 329 4.56 20.53 8.27
CA ASP A 329 5.78 20.05 8.92
C ASP A 329 5.79 18.51 8.98
N GLN A 330 6.97 17.90 9.01
CA GLN A 330 7.09 16.45 9.06
C GLN A 330 6.69 15.91 10.44
N ILE A 331 5.52 15.27 10.51
CA ILE A 331 5.01 14.66 11.74
C ILE A 331 5.75 13.34 12.01
N ILE A 332 6.77 13.38 12.86
CA ILE A 332 7.27 12.20 13.59
C ILE A 332 6.47 12.18 14.91
N PHE A 333 5.28 11.55 14.88
CA PHE A 333 4.32 11.39 16.00
C PHE A 333 3.47 12.62 16.40
N GLY A 334 2.29 12.73 15.77
CA GLY A 334 1.05 13.27 16.34
C GLY A 334 1.04 14.73 16.83
N LYS A 335 0.91 15.69 15.90
CA LYS A 335 0.02 16.88 15.98
C LYS A 335 0.16 17.71 14.70
N GLU A 336 -0.95 18.10 14.09
CA GLU A 336 -1.01 18.90 12.86
C GLU A 336 -0.73 20.39 13.16
N GLY A 337 0.31 20.93 12.54
CA GLY A 337 0.40 22.34 12.18
C GLY A 337 0.38 22.42 10.66
N LYS A 338 -0.73 22.88 10.08
CA LYS A 338 -0.82 23.18 8.64
C LYS A 338 -0.71 24.68 8.46
N MET A 339 0.26 25.12 7.65
CA MET A 339 0.31 26.50 7.20
C MET A 339 -0.28 26.58 5.80
N GLU A 340 -1.47 27.16 5.69
CA GLU A 340 -2.04 27.55 4.41
C GLU A 340 -1.25 28.74 3.87
N LEU A 341 -0.71 28.61 2.65
CA LEU A 341 -0.12 29.75 1.95
C LEU A 341 -1.23 30.49 1.21
N GLN A 342 -1.58 31.69 1.68
CA GLN A 342 -2.50 32.57 0.96
C GLN A 342 -1.87 32.96 -0.37
N GLN A 343 -2.43 32.43 -1.46
CA GLN A 343 -1.96 32.64 -2.81
C GLN A 343 -2.15 34.10 -3.26
N LYS A 344 -1.05 34.73 -3.66
CA LYS A 344 -1.02 35.67 -4.78
C LYS A 344 0.39 35.64 -5.39
N ASP A 345 0.46 35.11 -6.60
CA ASP A 345 1.54 35.36 -7.57
C ASP A 345 2.99 35.17 -7.08
N LEU A 346 3.25 34.17 -6.24
CA LEU A 346 4.63 33.79 -5.93
C LEU A 346 5.22 33.11 -7.17
N ASP A 347 6.35 33.63 -7.68
CA ASP A 347 7.15 32.85 -8.62
C ASP A 347 7.85 31.69 -7.87
N TRP A 348 8.58 30.83 -8.60
CA TRP A 348 9.28 29.71 -7.97
C TRP A 348 10.30 30.17 -6.92
N GLU A 349 10.98 31.30 -7.14
CA GLU A 349 12.00 31.80 -6.21
C GLU A 349 11.37 32.35 -4.94
N ASP A 350 10.23 33.04 -5.05
CA ASP A 350 9.45 33.48 -3.90
C ASP A 350 8.93 32.29 -3.08
N PHE A 351 8.46 31.23 -3.77
CA PHE A 351 8.06 29.99 -3.11
C PHE A 351 9.23 29.31 -2.38
N LEU A 352 10.43 29.31 -2.98
CA LEU A 352 11.65 28.83 -2.33
C LEU A 352 11.99 29.63 -1.07
N GLU A 353 11.85 30.97 -1.12
CA GLU A 353 12.10 31.80 0.06
C GLU A 353 11.17 31.46 1.22
N VAL A 354 9.88 31.23 0.93
CA VAL A 354 8.89 30.82 1.92
C VAL A 354 9.28 29.49 2.56
N LEU A 355 9.72 28.52 1.77
CA LEU A 355 10.15 27.21 2.28
C LEU A 355 11.40 27.33 3.16
N ARG A 356 12.40 28.14 2.77
CA ARG A 356 13.67 28.32 3.48
C ARG A 356 13.57 29.14 4.76
N LYS A 357 12.67 30.14 4.83
CA LYS A 357 12.56 31.07 5.98
C LYS A 357 12.25 30.39 7.32
N ASN A 358 11.69 29.18 7.29
CA ASN A 358 11.17 28.53 8.48
C ASN A 358 12.08 27.40 9.03
N GLY A 359 13.33 27.26 8.59
CA GLY A 359 14.40 26.54 9.32
C GLY A 359 14.28 25.03 9.56
N GLU A 360 13.26 24.34 9.02
CA GLU A 360 13.10 22.90 9.22
C GLU A 360 13.60 22.07 8.03
N TYR A 361 14.33 21.01 8.32
CA TYR A 361 15.11 20.23 7.35
C TYR A 361 14.28 19.26 6.49
N SER A 362 12.99 19.09 6.75
CA SER A 362 12.10 18.25 5.95
C SER A 362 10.65 18.71 6.09
N ARG A 363 10.00 18.99 4.96
CA ARG A 363 8.58 19.36 4.89
C ARG A 363 7.82 18.49 3.92
N THR A 364 6.51 18.43 4.10
CA THR A 364 5.60 17.88 3.08
C THR A 364 4.85 19.02 2.44
N ILE A 365 4.92 19.10 1.11
CA ILE A 365 4.17 20.06 0.32
C ILE A 365 2.93 19.34 -0.22
N TYR A 366 1.78 19.94 0.02
CA TYR A 366 0.49 19.44 -0.43
C TYR A 366 -0.06 20.37 -1.50
N PHE A 367 -0.36 19.82 -2.66
CA PHE A 367 -1.10 20.49 -3.73
C PHE A 367 -2.53 19.98 -3.68
N ASN A 368 -3.43 20.79 -3.14
CA ASN A 368 -4.86 20.50 -3.08
C ASN A 368 -5.49 20.88 -4.42
N LEU A 369 -6.18 19.96 -5.07
CA LEU A 369 -6.70 20.09 -6.41
C LEU A 369 -8.23 20.02 -6.38
N GLU A 370 -8.88 20.99 -7.02
CA GLU A 370 -10.32 20.96 -7.25
C GLU A 370 -10.59 20.61 -8.71
N TRP A 371 -11.40 19.58 -8.94
CA TRP A 371 -11.75 19.10 -10.28
C TRP A 371 -13.18 19.50 -10.65
N ARG A 372 -13.41 19.77 -11.93
CA ARG A 372 -14.74 20.03 -12.47
C ARG A 372 -15.57 18.76 -12.41
N THR A 373 -16.68 18.80 -11.68
CA THR A 373 -17.67 17.73 -11.68
C THR A 373 -18.48 17.74 -12.98
N HIS A 374 -18.87 16.57 -13.47
CA HIS A 374 -19.60 16.43 -14.74
C HIS A 374 -21.00 17.08 -14.74
N ASP A 375 -21.49 17.55 -13.58
CA ASP A 375 -22.76 18.27 -13.43
C ASP A 375 -22.69 19.78 -13.76
N MET A 376 -21.50 20.33 -14.01
CA MET A 376 -21.33 21.74 -14.39
C MET A 376 -21.39 21.90 -15.93
N PRO A 377 -22.31 22.73 -16.47
CA PRO A 377 -22.40 22.94 -17.93
C PRO A 377 -21.11 23.57 -18.48
N ARG A 378 -20.66 23.06 -19.63
CA ARG A 378 -19.56 23.67 -20.40
C ARG A 378 -20.02 25.05 -20.90
N SER A 379 -19.38 26.10 -20.42
CA SER A 379 -19.56 27.48 -20.91
C SER A 379 -18.72 27.76 -22.15
#